data_AF-N1RCM9-F1
#
_entry.id   AF-N1RCM9-F1
#
_cell.length_a   1.000
_cell.length_b   1.000
_cell.length_c   1.000
_cell.angle_alpha   90.00
_cell.angle_beta   90.00
_cell.angle_gamma   90.00
#
_symmetry.space_group_name_H-M   'P 1'
#
loop_
_entity.id
_entity.type
_entity.pdbx_description
1 polymer ?
#
loop_
_entity_poly.entity_id
_entity_poly.type
_entity_poly.pdbx_seq_one_letter_code
_entity_poly.pdbx_strand_id
1 'polypeptide(L)'
;MSQNRHRSVPKGTGAPLSPPSSQPSANFAPALTASKPFPDVAYSSTQTTPISPKSEDNQLLKQAEALANMHFELNLHTVFSLASRLEKEVQQLVFRTADDQEFRRQNEERMTKMMIEVQTVKAYMARMGHNHEPATRADIERLQQAMSDTTMEWNNQLEDARTKIDEISGRMINVSRHAGVRGNEPQTSPSLVGIETRAMRKAKTDIISSAHQQQTSPSSSTLESRINDAINSTKRWNREHKTTKMREDQFIISYLKKQGQRDPVLAKVLLQAIRERASNTKTRTSKAKKLPSLEETCRNTSWQDVIDSATEVFVVNKTQTLQFLKQA
;
A
#
# COMPACT_ATOMS: atom_id res chain seq x y z
N MET A 1 44.88 -15.82 -50.79
CA MET A 1 43.48 -15.50 -51.16
C MET A 1 42.75 -15.12 -49.89
N SER A 2 42.42 -13.84 -49.79
CA SER A 2 41.69 -13.23 -48.69
C SER A 2 40.21 -13.51 -48.80
N GLN A 3 39.54 -13.86 -47.69
CA GLN A 3 38.17 -13.43 -47.44
C GLN A 3 38.02 -13.00 -45.99
N ASN A 4 38.18 -11.70 -45.83
CA ASN A 4 37.73 -10.86 -44.75
C ASN A 4 36.23 -10.59 -44.99
N ARG A 5 35.36 -10.62 -43.95
CA ARG A 5 34.14 -9.78 -43.83
C ARG A 5 33.31 -10.12 -42.55
N HIS A 6 33.41 -9.19 -41.61
CA HIS A 6 32.37 -8.58 -40.76
C HIS A 6 31.26 -9.43 -40.11
N ARG A 7 31.24 -9.43 -38.77
CA ARG A 7 29.99 -9.28 -38.00
C ARG A 7 30.19 -8.42 -36.73
N SER A 8 29.74 -7.19 -36.88
CA SER A 8 29.09 -6.25 -35.96
C SER A 8 29.05 -6.55 -34.46
N VAL A 9 29.68 -5.66 -33.70
CA VAL A 9 29.46 -5.42 -32.26
C VAL A 9 28.28 -4.46 -32.10
N PRO A 10 27.28 -4.73 -31.24
CA PRO A 10 26.34 -3.70 -30.81
C PRO A 10 26.94 -2.90 -29.64
N LYS A 11 27.28 -1.65 -29.99
CA LYS A 11 27.14 -0.40 -29.23
C LYS A 11 26.67 -0.52 -27.77
N GLY A 12 27.48 0.02 -26.86
CA GLY A 12 27.12 0.22 -25.46
C GLY A 12 25.88 1.09 -25.28
N THR A 13 25.02 0.61 -24.39
CA THR A 13 23.93 1.33 -23.73
C THR A 13 24.25 1.14 -22.25
N GLY A 14 24.79 2.14 -21.58
CA GLY A 14 24.02 3.26 -21.06
C GLY A 14 23.72 2.96 -19.60
N ALA A 15 24.56 3.53 -18.71
CA ALA A 15 24.33 3.48 -17.27
C ALA A 15 22.93 3.99 -16.94
N PRO A 16 22.24 3.43 -15.92
CA PRO A 16 20.93 3.95 -15.53
C PRO A 16 21.07 5.39 -15.01
N LEU A 17 20.34 6.26 -15.70
CA LEU A 17 20.19 7.68 -15.43
C LEU A 17 19.68 7.91 -14.00
N SER A 18 20.40 8.73 -13.25
CA SER A 18 19.91 9.34 -12.02
C SER A 18 18.61 10.12 -12.30
N PRO A 19 17.61 10.11 -11.41
CA PRO A 19 16.41 10.92 -11.59
C PRO A 19 16.74 12.42 -11.46
N PRO A 20 16.11 13.29 -12.26
CA PRO A 20 16.37 14.72 -12.23
C PRO A 20 15.83 15.35 -10.94
N SER A 21 16.69 16.14 -10.30
CA SER A 21 16.41 17.02 -9.18
C SER A 21 15.19 17.91 -9.50
N SER A 22 14.07 17.70 -8.79
CA SER A 22 12.89 18.54 -8.90
C SER A 22 13.05 19.78 -8.01
N GLN A 23 12.93 20.92 -8.66
CA GLN A 23 13.04 22.28 -8.15
C GLN A 23 11.99 22.57 -7.04
N PRO A 24 12.32 23.35 -6.00
CA PRO A 24 11.33 24.15 -5.33
C PRO A 24 11.13 25.46 -6.13
N SER A 25 9.93 25.63 -6.67
CA SER A 25 9.43 26.93 -7.16
C SER A 25 9.39 27.92 -5.98
N ALA A 26 10.34 28.85 -5.94
CA ALA A 26 10.25 30.03 -5.11
C ALA A 26 10.24 31.25 -6.04
N ASN A 27 9.04 31.77 -6.30
CA ASN A 27 8.83 33.15 -6.69
C ASN A 27 9.32 34.05 -5.55
N PHE A 28 10.55 34.56 -5.62
CA PHE A 28 10.91 35.83 -5.01
C PHE A 28 11.93 36.52 -5.94
N ALA A 29 11.54 37.70 -6.40
CA ALA A 29 12.25 38.52 -7.35
C ALA A 29 13.67 38.89 -6.88
N PRO A 30 14.68 38.96 -7.78
CA PRO A 30 15.88 39.71 -7.53
C PRO A 30 15.72 41.09 -8.16
N ALA A 31 15.25 42.05 -7.37
CA ALA A 31 15.61 43.43 -7.61
C ALA A 31 16.48 43.83 -6.43
N LEU A 32 17.75 44.11 -6.68
CA LEU A 32 18.56 45.14 -6.03
C LEU A 32 19.97 45.13 -6.68
N THR A 33 20.06 45.93 -7.73
CA THR A 33 21.18 46.84 -8.04
C THR A 33 22.60 46.40 -7.69
N ALA A 34 23.36 46.13 -8.75
CA ALA A 34 24.81 46.13 -8.74
C ALA A 34 25.35 47.50 -8.27
N SER A 35 25.87 47.53 -7.05
CA SER A 35 26.71 48.64 -6.57
C SER A 35 28.16 48.36 -6.98
N LYS A 36 28.76 49.39 -7.59
CA LYS A 36 30.14 49.43 -8.11
C LYS A 36 31.20 49.02 -7.09
N PRO A 37 32.38 48.56 -7.55
CA PRO A 37 33.53 48.30 -6.69
C PRO A 37 34.12 49.62 -6.17
N PHE A 38 34.60 49.55 -4.92
CA PHE A 38 35.45 50.47 -4.14
C PHE A 38 36.21 51.57 -4.91
N PRO A 39 36.32 52.80 -4.36
CA PRO A 39 37.42 53.69 -4.71
C PRO A 39 38.67 53.30 -3.92
N ASP A 40 39.79 53.12 -4.64
CA ASP A 40 41.14 53.08 -4.09
C ASP A 40 41.41 54.36 -3.28
N VAL A 41 41.77 54.18 -2.01
CA VAL A 41 42.29 55.27 -1.17
C VAL A 41 43.79 55.40 -1.45
N ALA A 42 44.13 56.28 -2.37
CA ALA A 42 45.50 56.73 -2.57
C ALA A 42 45.93 57.59 -1.38
N TYR A 43 46.88 57.10 -0.59
CA TYR A 43 47.63 57.90 0.37
C TYR A 43 48.52 58.88 -0.40
N SER A 44 48.15 60.15 -0.45
CA SER A 44 49.07 61.23 -0.81
C SER A 44 49.41 62.04 0.44
N SER A 45 50.59 61.76 0.99
CA SER A 45 51.23 62.57 2.00
C SER A 45 52.11 63.60 1.31
N THR A 46 51.71 64.87 1.35
CA THR A 46 52.65 65.99 1.21
C THR A 46 52.21 67.13 2.13
N GLN A 47 53.15 67.48 2.99
CA GLN A 47 53.14 68.46 4.06
C GLN A 47 53.25 69.89 3.51
N THR A 48 52.44 70.83 4.01
CA THR A 48 52.79 72.26 4.17
C THR A 48 51.80 72.97 5.10
N THR A 49 52.29 73.50 6.21
CA THR A 49 51.63 74.45 7.14
C THR A 49 51.95 75.91 6.74
N PRO A 50 51.42 77.01 7.34
CA PRO A 50 50.51 77.16 8.49
C PRO A 50 49.46 78.30 8.38
N ILE A 51 48.16 78.05 8.57
CA ILE A 51 47.22 79.08 9.08
C ILE A 51 46.19 78.36 9.95
N SER A 52 45.96 78.84 11.17
CA SER A 52 44.97 78.28 12.10
C SER A 52 43.56 78.38 11.52
N PRO A 53 42.86 77.23 11.43
CA PRO A 53 41.69 76.99 12.27
C PRO A 53 41.84 75.62 12.94
N LYS A 54 42.83 75.47 13.83
CA LYS A 54 43.10 74.18 14.53
C LYS A 54 41.90 73.62 15.29
N SER A 55 40.85 74.41 15.52
CA SER A 55 39.60 73.95 16.14
C SER A 55 38.74 73.18 15.14
N GLU A 56 38.52 73.72 13.93
CA GLU A 56 37.59 73.14 12.96
C GLU A 56 38.15 71.87 12.32
N ASP A 57 39.45 71.86 11.97
CA ASP A 57 40.10 70.67 11.38
C ASP A 57 40.12 69.49 12.36
N ASN A 58 40.34 69.75 13.65
CA ASN A 58 40.26 68.72 14.69
C ASN A 58 38.81 68.26 14.92
N GLN A 59 37.82 69.11 14.68
CA GLN A 59 36.41 68.77 14.80
C GLN A 59 35.95 67.90 13.63
N LEU A 60 36.38 68.23 12.40
CA LEU A 60 36.16 67.44 11.20
C LEU A 60 36.83 66.08 11.28
N LEU A 61 38.06 66.01 11.80
CA LEU A 61 38.76 64.73 12.02
C LEU A 61 38.02 63.85 13.01
N LYS A 62 37.58 64.40 14.15
CA LYS A 62 36.76 63.67 15.15
C LYS A 62 35.44 63.21 14.57
N GLN A 63 34.81 64.02 13.71
CA GLN A 63 33.57 63.66 13.04
C GLN A 63 33.79 62.54 12.01
N ALA A 64 34.89 62.59 11.26
CA ALA A 64 35.28 61.53 10.32
C ALA A 64 35.60 60.22 11.05
N GLU A 65 36.29 60.28 12.18
CA GLU A 65 36.60 59.13 13.02
C GLU A 65 35.34 58.52 13.66
N ALA A 66 34.42 59.36 14.17
CA ALA A 66 33.14 58.92 14.68
C ALA A 66 32.28 58.26 13.58
N LEU A 67 32.28 58.82 12.37
CA LEU A 67 31.58 58.26 11.23
C LEU A 67 32.20 56.93 10.78
N ALA A 68 33.53 56.85 10.77
CA ALA A 68 34.26 55.62 10.43
C ALA A 68 33.96 54.50 11.44
N ASN A 69 33.95 54.82 12.74
CA ASN A 69 33.60 53.87 13.79
C ASN A 69 32.15 53.41 13.69
N MET A 70 31.21 54.33 13.46
CA MET A 70 29.81 53.96 13.23
C MET A 70 29.67 53.02 12.02
N HIS A 71 30.37 53.32 10.91
CA HIS A 71 30.34 52.48 9.72
C HIS A 71 30.95 51.10 9.99
N PHE A 72 32.05 51.04 10.74
CA PHE A 72 32.68 49.79 11.12
C PHE A 72 31.75 48.93 11.98
N GLU A 73 31.11 49.51 12.99
CA GLU A 73 30.14 48.83 13.85
C GLU A 73 28.94 48.32 13.04
N LEU A 74 28.40 49.14 12.13
CA LEU A 74 27.29 48.75 11.26
C LEU A 74 27.67 47.60 10.32
N ASN A 75 28.89 47.62 9.78
CA ASN A 75 29.42 46.52 8.98
C ASN A 75 29.56 45.26 9.83
N LEU A 76 30.07 45.37 11.05
CA LEU A 76 30.25 44.25 11.96
C LEU A 76 28.91 43.61 12.34
N HIS A 77 27.87 44.42 12.60
CA HIS A 77 26.51 43.95 12.81
C HIS A 77 25.93 43.24 11.57
N THR A 78 26.20 43.78 10.38
CA THR A 78 25.75 43.17 9.11
C THR A 78 26.42 41.82 8.89
N VAL A 79 27.74 41.73 9.07
CA VAL A 79 28.49 40.47 8.96
C VAL A 79 28.03 39.46 10.01
N PHE A 80 27.81 39.90 11.25
CA PHE A 80 27.31 39.02 12.31
C PHE A 80 25.91 38.47 12.01
N SER A 81 25.01 39.30 11.48
CA SER A 81 23.67 38.89 11.07
C SER A 81 23.73 37.87 9.92
N LEU A 82 24.59 38.11 8.93
CA LEU A 82 24.83 37.17 7.83
C LEU A 82 25.41 35.84 8.32
N ALA A 83 26.39 35.88 9.22
CA ALA A 83 26.99 34.69 9.82
C ALA A 83 25.95 33.88 10.62
N SER A 84 25.14 34.54 11.44
CA SER A 84 24.08 33.91 12.22
C SER A 84 23.00 33.27 11.35
N ARG A 85 22.68 33.89 10.20
CA ARG A 85 21.75 33.31 9.22
C ARG A 85 22.37 32.09 8.55
N LEU A 86 23.62 32.19 8.11
CA LEU A 86 24.33 31.09 7.46
C LEU A 86 24.46 29.88 8.39
N GLU A 87 24.75 30.11 9.67
CA GLU A 87 24.79 29.05 10.68
C GLU A 87 23.46 28.28 10.75
N LYS A 88 22.33 28.99 10.80
CA LYS A 88 20.99 28.37 10.81
C LYS A 88 20.70 27.58 9.53
N GLU A 89 21.11 28.11 8.38
CA GLU A 89 20.97 27.42 7.09
C GLU A 89 21.81 26.14 7.03
N VAL A 90 23.05 26.18 7.51
CA VAL A 90 23.93 25.00 7.61
C VAL A 90 23.34 23.97 8.57
N GLN A 91 22.86 24.38 9.75
CA GLN A 91 22.20 23.47 10.69
C GLN A 91 20.96 22.81 10.07
N GLN A 92 20.14 23.58 9.34
CA GLN A 92 18.97 23.03 8.65
C GLN A 92 19.38 22.07 7.54
N LEU A 93 20.44 22.38 6.79
CA LEU A 93 20.98 21.49 5.76
C LEU A 93 21.46 20.17 6.38
N VAL A 94 22.24 20.23 7.46
CA VAL A 94 22.73 19.05 8.20
C VAL A 94 21.56 18.21 8.69
N PHE A 95 20.51 18.82 9.26
CA PHE A 95 19.32 18.09 9.69
C PHE A 95 18.65 17.35 8.51
N ARG A 96 18.49 18.02 7.37
CA ARG A 96 17.96 17.41 6.14
C ARG A 96 18.86 16.32 5.56
N THR A 97 20.18 16.43 5.72
CA THR A 97 21.14 15.42 5.23
C THR A 97 21.34 14.27 6.22
N ALA A 98 21.08 14.46 7.51
CA ALA A 98 21.09 13.39 8.50
C ALA A 98 20.01 12.33 8.18
N ASP A 99 18.82 12.77 7.77
CA ASP A 99 17.77 11.88 7.26
C ASP A 99 18.24 11.10 6.01
N ASP A 100 19.04 11.73 5.14
CA ASP A 100 19.61 11.07 3.95
C ASP A 100 20.73 10.08 4.32
N GLN A 101 21.55 10.38 5.33
CA GLN A 101 22.58 9.46 5.83
C GLN A 101 21.97 8.19 6.43
N GLU A 102 20.90 8.34 7.21
CA GLU A 102 20.19 7.19 7.78
C GLU A 102 19.47 6.38 6.69
N PHE A 103 18.87 7.04 5.69
CA PHE A 103 18.31 6.35 4.52
C PHE A 103 19.39 5.55 3.76
N ARG A 104 20.57 6.14 3.53
CA ARG A 104 21.69 5.45 2.87
C ARG A 104 22.14 4.24 3.68
N ARG A 105 22.29 4.38 5.00
CA ARG A 105 22.65 3.28 5.90
C ARG A 105 21.64 2.13 5.84
N GLN A 106 20.34 2.44 5.93
CA GLN A 106 19.27 1.43 5.83
C GLN A 106 19.25 0.76 4.46
N ASN A 107 19.50 1.51 3.39
CA ASN A 107 19.54 0.97 2.04
C ASN A 107 20.74 0.04 1.83
N GLU A 108 21.93 0.40 2.35
CA GLU A 108 23.13 -0.44 2.34
C GLU A 108 22.93 -1.73 3.14
N GLU A 109 22.31 -1.65 4.31
CA GLU A 109 21.95 -2.80 5.14
C GLU A 109 21.01 -3.76 4.38
N ARG A 110 19.97 -3.22 3.74
CA ARG A 110 19.05 -3.99 2.91
C ARG A 110 19.75 -4.66 1.73
N MET A 111 20.64 -3.95 1.04
CA MET A 111 21.40 -4.48 -0.09
C MET A 111 22.29 -5.64 0.35
N THR A 112 22.96 -5.49 1.49
CA THR A 112 23.83 -6.51 2.08
C THR A 112 23.03 -7.75 2.44
N LYS A 113 21.87 -7.59 3.10
CA LYS A 113 20.98 -8.71 3.45
C LYS A 113 20.51 -9.47 2.21
N MET A 114 20.06 -8.75 1.19
CA MET A 114 19.63 -9.35 -0.09
C MET A 114 20.78 -10.11 -0.77
N MET A 115 22.00 -9.58 -0.75
CA MET A 115 23.16 -10.25 -1.31
C MET A 115 23.46 -11.57 -0.59
N ILE A 116 23.40 -11.58 0.74
CA ILE A 116 23.57 -12.79 1.55
C ILE A 116 22.45 -13.79 1.22
N GLU A 117 21.19 -13.36 1.16
CA GLU A 117 20.07 -14.23 0.80
C GLU A 117 20.27 -14.86 -0.59
N VAL A 118 20.62 -14.08 -1.61
CA VAL A 118 20.91 -14.59 -2.96
C VAL A 118 22.07 -15.59 -2.94
N GLN A 119 23.14 -15.31 -2.21
CA GLN A 119 24.27 -16.23 -2.08
C GLN A 119 23.87 -17.52 -1.37
N THR A 120 23.06 -17.46 -0.31
CA THR A 120 22.58 -18.63 0.42
C THR A 120 21.65 -19.49 -0.45
N VAL A 121 20.72 -18.87 -1.19
CA VAL A 121 19.85 -19.58 -2.15
C VAL A 121 20.69 -20.22 -3.25
N LYS A 122 21.69 -19.50 -3.79
CA LYS A 122 22.59 -20.04 -4.80
C LYS A 122 23.38 -21.24 -4.27
N ALA A 123 23.89 -21.17 -3.04
CA ALA A 123 24.60 -22.27 -2.40
C ALA A 123 23.68 -23.47 -2.14
N TYR A 124 22.45 -23.21 -1.71
CA TYR A 124 21.42 -24.24 -1.52
C TYR A 124 21.05 -24.92 -2.84
N MET A 125 20.83 -24.15 -3.90
CA MET A 125 20.57 -24.67 -5.24
C MET A 125 21.77 -25.43 -5.81
N ALA A 126 23.00 -24.98 -5.58
CA ALA A 126 24.19 -25.72 -5.98
C ALA A 126 24.30 -27.08 -5.26
N ARG A 127 23.91 -27.13 -3.97
CA ARG A 127 23.83 -28.38 -3.21
C ARG A 127 22.75 -29.32 -3.73
N MET A 128 21.61 -28.80 -4.19
CA MET A 128 20.53 -29.60 -4.80
C MET A 128 20.80 -29.97 -6.27
N GLY A 129 21.57 -29.15 -6.98
CA GLY A 129 21.80 -29.21 -8.43
C GLY A 129 22.81 -30.25 -8.89
N HIS A 130 23.37 -31.07 -8.00
CA HIS A 130 24.23 -32.19 -8.42
C HIS A 130 23.43 -33.41 -8.91
N ASN A 131 22.12 -33.50 -8.63
CA ASN A 131 21.28 -34.67 -8.97
C ASN A 131 20.00 -34.36 -9.76
N HIS A 132 19.68 -33.09 -10.05
CA HIS A 132 18.51 -32.73 -10.85
C HIS A 132 18.86 -31.72 -11.93
N GLU A 133 18.67 -32.14 -13.18
CA GLU A 133 18.63 -31.25 -14.34
C GLU A 133 17.54 -30.19 -14.10
N PRO A 134 17.78 -28.89 -14.38
CA PRO A 134 16.75 -27.87 -14.24
C PRO A 134 15.53 -28.27 -15.06
N ALA A 135 14.37 -28.43 -14.40
CA ALA A 135 13.15 -28.83 -15.08
C ALA A 135 12.89 -27.89 -16.26
N THR A 136 12.89 -28.44 -17.48
CA THR A 136 12.69 -27.64 -18.68
C THR A 136 11.22 -27.24 -18.72
N ARG A 137 10.91 -26.10 -19.34
CA ARG A 137 9.53 -25.64 -19.56
C ARG A 137 8.63 -26.74 -20.16
N ALA A 138 9.18 -27.57 -21.03
CA ALA A 138 8.49 -28.71 -21.62
C ALA A 138 8.13 -29.82 -20.61
N ASP A 139 8.92 -30.01 -19.55
CA ASP A 139 8.63 -30.98 -18.50
C ASP A 139 7.52 -30.49 -17.57
N ILE A 140 7.50 -29.18 -17.31
CA ILE A 140 6.43 -28.52 -16.55
C ILE A 140 5.10 -28.61 -17.33
N GLU A 141 5.13 -28.33 -18.63
CA GLU A 141 3.95 -28.44 -19.50
C GLU A 141 3.45 -29.90 -19.61
N ARG A 142 4.36 -30.89 -19.72
CA ARG A 142 3.99 -32.32 -19.67
C ARG A 142 3.33 -32.71 -18.34
N LEU A 143 3.87 -32.25 -17.22
CA LEU A 143 3.32 -32.54 -15.90
C LEU A 143 1.93 -31.92 -15.73
N GLN A 144 1.75 -30.69 -16.22
CA GLN A 144 0.48 -29.99 -16.16
C GLN A 144 -0.58 -30.68 -17.02
N GLN A 145 -0.22 -31.15 -18.21
CA GLN A 145 -1.13 -31.92 -19.07
C GLN A 145 -1.54 -33.25 -18.42
N ALA A 146 -0.58 -34.01 -17.88
CA ALA A 146 -0.87 -35.27 -17.18
C ALA A 146 -1.81 -35.07 -15.97
N MET A 147 -1.67 -33.94 -15.27
CA MET A 147 -2.56 -33.56 -14.17
C MET A 147 -3.97 -33.22 -14.66
N SER A 148 -4.10 -32.53 -15.79
CA SER A 148 -5.40 -32.25 -16.41
C SER A 148 -6.07 -33.54 -16.89
N ASP A 149 -5.33 -34.45 -17.51
CA ASP A 149 -5.85 -35.72 -18.02
C ASP A 149 -6.34 -36.62 -16.89
N THR A 150 -5.57 -36.72 -15.80
CA THR A 150 -5.98 -37.47 -14.60
C THR A 150 -7.20 -36.85 -13.91
N THR A 151 -7.32 -35.52 -13.91
CA THR A 151 -8.50 -34.83 -13.36
C THR A 151 -9.75 -35.11 -14.20
N MET A 152 -9.62 -35.11 -15.53
CA MET A 152 -10.73 -35.46 -16.44
C MET A 152 -11.18 -36.90 -16.25
N GLU A 153 -10.22 -37.83 -16.14
CA GLU A 153 -10.50 -39.25 -15.89
C GLU A 153 -11.26 -39.45 -14.57
N TRP A 154 -10.82 -38.80 -13.49
CA TRP A 154 -11.53 -38.82 -12.20
C TRP A 154 -12.95 -38.25 -12.29
N ASN A 155 -13.12 -37.15 -13.01
CA ASN A 155 -14.44 -36.55 -13.17
C ASN A 155 -15.38 -37.46 -13.97
N ASN A 156 -14.88 -38.14 -15.00
CA ASN A 156 -15.65 -39.12 -15.77
C ASN A 156 -16.04 -40.33 -14.92
N GLN A 157 -15.12 -40.85 -14.10
CA GLN A 157 -15.41 -41.94 -13.17
C GLN A 157 -16.45 -41.54 -12.11
N LEU A 158 -16.41 -40.29 -11.64
CA LEU A 158 -17.39 -39.78 -10.68
C LEU A 158 -18.79 -39.66 -11.29
N GLU A 159 -18.88 -39.15 -12.53
CA GLU A 159 -20.16 -39.07 -13.24
C GLU A 159 -20.71 -40.47 -13.58
N ASP A 160 -19.88 -41.43 -13.96
CA ASP A 160 -20.28 -42.84 -14.14
C ASP A 160 -20.75 -43.50 -12.83
N ALA A 161 -20.09 -43.21 -11.72
CA ALA A 161 -20.55 -43.67 -10.40
C ALA A 161 -21.90 -43.03 -10.03
N ARG A 162 -22.10 -41.75 -10.33
CA ARG A 162 -23.35 -41.02 -10.08
C ARG A 162 -24.50 -41.59 -10.90
N THR A 163 -24.30 -41.86 -12.19
CA THR A 163 -25.35 -42.45 -13.04
C THR A 163 -25.73 -43.85 -12.57
N LYS A 164 -24.76 -44.67 -12.14
CA LYS A 164 -25.04 -45.98 -11.54
C LYS A 164 -25.84 -45.87 -10.24
N ILE A 165 -25.53 -44.89 -9.39
CA ILE A 165 -26.30 -44.63 -8.16
C ILE A 165 -27.73 -44.18 -8.50
N ASP A 166 -27.90 -43.31 -9.49
CA ASP A 166 -29.22 -42.86 -9.93
C ASP A 166 -30.04 -44.01 -10.56
N GLU A 167 -29.41 -44.93 -11.29
CA GLU A 167 -30.07 -46.12 -11.83
C GLU A 167 -30.52 -47.07 -10.71
N ILE A 168 -29.68 -47.31 -9.69
CA ILE A 168 -30.03 -48.12 -8.52
C ILE A 168 -31.18 -47.47 -7.74
N SER A 169 -31.13 -46.15 -7.54
CA SER A 169 -32.19 -45.38 -6.90
C SER A 169 -33.51 -45.46 -7.68
N GLY A 170 -33.46 -45.34 -9.01
CA GLY A 170 -34.62 -45.50 -9.89
C GLY A 170 -35.22 -46.90 -9.83
N ARG A 171 -34.40 -47.96 -9.81
CA ARG A 171 -34.85 -49.35 -9.64
C ARG A 171 -35.51 -49.56 -8.27
N MET A 172 -34.99 -48.95 -7.21
CA MET A 172 -35.56 -49.04 -5.86
C MET A 172 -36.93 -48.35 -5.77
N ILE A 173 -37.10 -47.18 -6.41
CA ILE A 173 -38.38 -46.47 -6.50
C ILE A 173 -39.44 -47.29 -7.28
N ASN A 174 -39.02 -48.01 -8.32
CA ASN A 174 -39.91 -48.88 -9.11
C ASN A 174 -40.31 -50.17 -8.37
N VAL A 175 -39.41 -50.74 -7.56
CA VAL A 175 -39.74 -51.86 -6.65
C VAL A 175 -40.72 -51.41 -5.56
N SER A 176 -40.57 -50.20 -5.02
CA SER A 176 -41.53 -49.62 -4.07
C SER A 176 -42.92 -49.36 -4.68
N ARG A 177 -43.02 -49.14 -6.01
CA ARG A 177 -44.31 -48.96 -6.70
C ARG A 177 -45.05 -50.27 -7.00
N HIS A 178 -44.36 -51.41 -7.05
CA HIS A 178 -45.00 -52.71 -7.28
C HIS A 178 -45.46 -53.45 -6.02
N ALA A 179 -45.17 -52.90 -4.83
CA ALA A 179 -45.57 -53.48 -3.53
C ALA A 179 -46.81 -52.82 -2.89
N GLY A 180 -47.55 -51.97 -3.62
CA GLY A 180 -48.72 -51.24 -3.09
C GLY A 180 -49.95 -51.31 -3.98
N VAL A 181 -50.73 -52.40 -3.89
CA VAL A 181 -52.10 -52.49 -4.44
C VAL A 181 -53.09 -52.75 -3.31
N ARG A 182 -53.86 -51.70 -2.96
CA ARG A 182 -55.26 -51.65 -2.44
C ARG A 182 -55.43 -50.35 -1.63
N GLY A 183 -56.38 -49.46 -1.87
CA GLY A 183 -57.46 -49.41 -2.83
C GLY A 183 -58.26 -48.10 -2.68
N ASN A 184 -59.21 -47.94 -3.61
CA ASN A 184 -60.39 -47.07 -3.59
C ASN A 184 -60.23 -45.60 -4.07
N GLU A 185 -60.48 -45.45 -5.37
CA GLU A 185 -61.15 -44.33 -6.06
C GLU A 185 -62.57 -44.03 -5.46
N PRO A 186 -63.27 -42.91 -5.77
CA PRO A 186 -63.51 -42.43 -7.15
C PRO A 186 -63.57 -40.91 -7.43
N GLN A 187 -63.17 -40.58 -8.68
CA GLN A 187 -63.79 -39.67 -9.68
C GLN A 187 -64.12 -38.21 -9.26
N THR A 188 -63.73 -37.17 -10.01
CA THR A 188 -64.33 -36.80 -11.32
C THR A 188 -63.46 -35.76 -12.08
N SER A 189 -63.17 -36.09 -13.35
CA SER A 189 -62.89 -35.34 -14.61
C SER A 189 -63.11 -33.80 -14.72
N PRO A 190 -62.74 -33.12 -15.85
CA PRO A 190 -61.62 -33.32 -16.80
C PRO A 190 -60.92 -32.02 -17.35
N SER A 191 -59.75 -32.21 -17.98
CA SER A 191 -59.24 -31.62 -19.25
C SER A 191 -59.40 -30.11 -19.59
N LEU A 192 -58.29 -29.42 -19.90
CA LEU A 192 -58.01 -28.99 -21.29
C LEU A 192 -56.56 -28.50 -21.52
N VAL A 193 -56.05 -28.86 -22.69
CA VAL A 193 -54.82 -28.44 -23.37
C VAL A 193 -54.86 -26.93 -23.70
N GLY A 194 -53.73 -26.23 -23.63
CA GLY A 194 -53.67 -24.81 -24.00
C GLY A 194 -52.26 -24.23 -24.19
N ILE A 195 -51.61 -24.61 -25.29
CA ILE A 195 -50.91 -23.76 -26.27
C ILE A 195 -50.08 -22.55 -25.73
N GLU A 196 -48.78 -22.62 -26.01
CA GLU A 196 -47.84 -21.48 -26.00
C GLU A 196 -48.32 -20.33 -26.91
N THR A 197 -48.17 -19.06 -26.48
CA THR A 197 -47.57 -18.02 -27.34
C THR A 197 -47.29 -16.69 -26.63
N ARG A 198 -46.02 -16.26 -26.74
CA ARG A 198 -45.54 -14.95 -27.20
C ARG A 198 -46.42 -13.70 -26.95
N ALA A 199 -46.17 -13.02 -25.83
CA ALA A 199 -46.30 -11.57 -25.63
C ALA A 199 -45.47 -11.23 -24.38
N MET A 200 -44.51 -10.32 -24.28
CA MET A 200 -44.11 -9.15 -25.04
C MET A 200 -42.57 -9.04 -24.97
N ARG A 201 -41.92 -8.78 -26.11
CA ARG A 201 -40.59 -8.18 -26.14
C ARG A 201 -40.75 -6.71 -26.53
N LYS A 202 -39.90 -5.88 -25.90
CA LYS A 202 -39.41 -4.52 -26.28
C LYS A 202 -40.15 -3.31 -25.70
N ALA A 203 -39.45 -2.59 -24.80
CA ALA A 203 -38.79 -1.29 -25.06
C ALA A 203 -38.26 -0.75 -23.71
N LYS A 204 -36.95 -0.69 -23.46
CA LYS A 204 -35.92 0.30 -23.87
C LYS A 204 -35.87 1.54 -22.93
N THR A 205 -34.71 1.64 -22.26
CA THR A 205 -33.98 2.84 -21.79
C THR A 205 -34.53 3.73 -20.66
N ASP A 206 -33.67 3.83 -19.64
CA ASP A 206 -33.37 4.96 -18.75
C ASP A 206 -34.43 5.43 -17.76
N ILE A 207 -34.17 5.20 -16.46
CA ILE A 207 -33.85 6.27 -15.50
C ILE A 207 -33.46 5.65 -14.14
N ILE A 208 -32.38 6.24 -13.64
CA ILE A 208 -31.72 6.21 -12.33
C ILE A 208 -32.67 6.08 -11.10
N SER A 209 -32.23 5.27 -10.13
CA SER A 209 -32.52 5.31 -8.69
C SER A 209 -33.96 5.07 -8.21
N SER A 210 -34.23 3.86 -7.74
CA SER A 210 -34.37 3.56 -6.30
C SER A 210 -35.15 2.26 -6.08
N ALA A 211 -34.64 1.45 -5.16
CA ALA A 211 -35.36 0.42 -4.41
C ALA A 211 -36.10 -0.66 -5.22
N HIS A 212 -35.44 -1.81 -5.38
CA HIS A 212 -36.03 -3.07 -4.90
C HIS A 212 -34.91 -4.07 -4.60
N GLN A 213 -34.90 -4.52 -3.35
CA GLN A 213 -34.23 -5.73 -2.91
C GLN A 213 -34.75 -6.90 -3.76
N GLN A 214 -33.93 -7.39 -4.68
CA GLN A 214 -33.99 -8.79 -5.09
C GLN A 214 -32.61 -9.37 -4.82
N GLN A 215 -32.56 -10.19 -3.77
CA GLN A 215 -31.43 -11.06 -3.43
C GLN A 215 -31.12 -11.95 -4.62
N THR A 216 -30.28 -11.46 -5.52
CA THR A 216 -29.41 -12.34 -6.29
C THR A 216 -28.16 -12.50 -5.44
N SER A 217 -27.81 -13.75 -5.13
CA SER A 217 -26.61 -14.05 -4.36
C SER A 217 -25.41 -13.37 -5.05
N PRO A 218 -24.63 -12.52 -4.35
CA PRO A 218 -23.52 -11.83 -4.98
C PRO A 218 -22.57 -12.87 -5.58
N SER A 219 -22.17 -12.67 -6.84
CA SER A 219 -21.22 -13.56 -7.51
C SER A 219 -19.95 -13.70 -6.68
N SER A 220 -19.29 -14.86 -6.76
CA SER A 220 -18.01 -15.09 -6.07
C SER A 220 -16.99 -13.99 -6.37
N SER A 221 -16.94 -13.51 -7.62
CA SER A 221 -16.11 -12.39 -8.06
C SER A 221 -16.40 -11.08 -7.32
N THR A 222 -17.67 -10.80 -7.00
CA THR A 222 -18.08 -9.59 -6.27
C THR A 222 -17.68 -9.68 -4.80
N LEU A 223 -17.78 -10.86 -4.19
CA LEU A 223 -17.37 -11.08 -2.80
C LEU A 223 -15.84 -11.02 -2.64
N GLU A 224 -15.09 -11.57 -3.59
CA GLU A 224 -13.63 -11.44 -3.59
C GLU A 224 -13.17 -9.99 -3.75
N SER A 225 -13.87 -9.22 -4.59
CA SER A 225 -13.62 -7.78 -4.73
C SER A 225 -13.81 -7.04 -3.40
N ARG A 226 -14.87 -7.35 -2.64
CA ARG A 226 -15.11 -6.76 -1.30
C ARG A 226 -13.97 -7.04 -0.31
N ILE A 227 -13.44 -8.27 -0.31
CA ILE A 227 -12.29 -8.63 0.54
C ILE A 227 -11.03 -7.87 0.09
N ASN A 228 -10.75 -7.82 -1.22
CA ASN A 228 -9.60 -7.07 -1.75
C ASN A 228 -9.69 -5.58 -1.43
N ASP A 229 -10.88 -5.00 -1.48
CA ASP A 229 -11.15 -3.64 -1.06
C ASP A 229 -10.88 -3.40 0.42
N ALA A 230 -11.26 -4.34 1.29
CA ALA A 230 -10.95 -4.29 2.71
C ALA A 230 -9.43 -4.39 2.97
N ILE A 231 -8.72 -5.23 2.21
CA ILE A 231 -7.26 -5.34 2.27
C ILE A 231 -6.61 -4.02 1.84
N ASN A 232 -7.04 -3.44 0.72
CA ASN A 232 -6.50 -2.18 0.22
C ASN A 232 -6.80 -1.00 1.16
N SER A 233 -8.00 -0.97 1.74
CA SER A 233 -8.36 -0.03 2.81
C SER A 233 -7.39 -0.16 3.98
N THR A 234 -7.18 -1.38 4.48
CA THR A 234 -6.28 -1.65 5.61
C THR A 234 -4.84 -1.24 5.32
N LYS A 235 -4.35 -1.51 4.10
CA LYS A 235 -3.02 -1.03 3.65
C LYS A 235 -2.92 0.50 3.64
N ARG A 236 -3.97 1.19 3.18
CA ARG A 236 -4.03 2.66 3.17
C ARG A 236 -3.97 3.20 4.60
N TRP A 237 -4.81 2.68 5.49
CA TRP A 237 -4.82 3.03 6.91
C TRP A 237 -3.48 2.73 7.59
N ASN A 238 -2.80 1.64 7.22
CA ASN A 238 -1.47 1.35 7.75
C ASN A 238 -0.42 2.38 7.36
N ARG A 239 -0.51 2.96 6.15
CA ARG A 239 0.37 4.08 5.76
C ARG A 239 0.04 5.33 6.58
N GLU A 240 -1.24 5.63 6.77
CA GLU A 240 -1.70 6.77 7.59
C GLU A 240 -1.29 6.63 9.06
N HIS A 241 -1.31 5.40 9.61
CA HIS A 241 -0.90 5.12 10.99
C HIS A 241 0.57 5.47 11.24
N LYS A 242 1.45 5.26 10.25
CA LYS A 242 2.89 5.57 10.39
C LYS A 242 3.18 7.07 10.50
N THR A 243 2.29 7.91 9.97
CA THR A 243 2.48 9.37 9.90
C THR A 243 1.59 10.14 10.86
N THR A 244 0.58 9.48 11.45
CA THR A 244 -0.37 10.14 12.34
C THR A 244 0.24 10.39 13.72
N LYS A 245 -0.17 11.48 14.36
CA LYS A 245 0.13 11.78 15.77
C LYS A 245 -1.03 11.42 16.71
N MET A 246 -2.10 10.83 16.17
CA MET A 246 -3.26 10.44 16.96
C MET A 246 -2.93 9.25 17.86
N ARG A 247 -3.56 9.19 19.04
CA ARG A 247 -3.45 8.03 19.93
C ARG A 247 -3.95 6.77 19.24
N GLU A 248 -3.27 5.65 19.48
CA GLU A 248 -3.50 4.38 18.80
C GLU A 248 -4.94 3.87 18.99
N ASP A 249 -5.49 3.97 20.20
CA ASP A 249 -6.88 3.59 20.52
C ASP A 249 -7.90 4.36 19.67
N GLN A 250 -7.70 5.67 19.52
CA GLN A 250 -8.58 6.54 18.72
C GLN A 250 -8.44 6.28 17.22
N PHE A 251 -7.22 5.93 16.78
CA PHE A 251 -6.97 5.52 15.40
C PHE A 251 -7.70 4.24 15.05
N ILE A 252 -7.60 3.22 15.90
CA ILE A 252 -8.28 1.94 15.71
C ILE A 252 -9.80 2.12 15.68
N ILE A 253 -10.36 2.91 16.61
CA ILE A 253 -11.81 3.21 16.62
C ILE A 253 -12.24 3.88 15.31
N SER A 254 -11.44 4.85 14.81
CA SER A 254 -11.76 5.57 13.57
C SER A 254 -11.72 4.63 12.36
N TYR A 255 -10.71 3.77 12.28
CA TYR A 255 -10.60 2.73 11.25
C TYR A 255 -11.80 1.79 11.28
N LEU A 256 -12.14 1.21 12.44
CA LEU A 256 -13.23 0.24 12.57
C LEU A 256 -14.59 0.86 12.25
N LYS A 257 -14.83 2.12 12.65
CA LYS A 257 -16.03 2.88 12.26
C LYS A 257 -16.11 3.04 10.75
N LYS A 258 -15.01 3.42 10.10
CA LYS A 258 -14.96 3.62 8.64
C LYS A 258 -15.09 2.30 7.88
N GLN A 259 -14.53 1.22 8.41
CA GLN A 259 -14.69 -0.12 7.85
C GLN A 259 -16.14 -0.60 8.00
N GLY A 260 -16.79 -0.37 9.14
CA GLY A 260 -18.20 -0.69 9.35
C GLY A 260 -19.17 0.11 8.47
N GLN A 261 -18.83 1.36 8.16
CA GLN A 261 -19.58 2.16 7.18
C GLN A 261 -19.47 1.60 5.76
N ARG A 262 -18.30 1.05 5.39
CA ARG A 262 -18.05 0.51 4.06
C ARG A 262 -18.60 -0.89 3.88
N ASP A 263 -18.33 -1.77 4.85
CA ASP A 263 -18.75 -3.16 4.84
C ASP A 263 -19.06 -3.63 6.27
N PRO A 264 -20.33 -3.61 6.70
CA PRO A 264 -20.70 -3.93 8.07
C PRO A 264 -20.49 -5.41 8.41
N VAL A 265 -20.53 -6.30 7.43
CA VAL A 265 -20.33 -7.75 7.65
C VAL A 265 -18.85 -8.03 7.87
N LEU A 266 -17.98 -7.55 6.97
CA LEU A 266 -16.53 -7.71 7.14
C LEU A 266 -16.01 -7.01 8.40
N ALA A 267 -16.58 -5.86 8.77
CA ALA A 267 -16.22 -5.16 10.00
C ALA A 267 -16.56 -5.97 11.26
N LYS A 268 -17.68 -6.70 11.28
CA LYS A 268 -18.04 -7.58 12.39
C LYS A 268 -17.06 -8.75 12.52
N VAL A 269 -16.73 -9.41 11.41
CA VAL A 269 -15.78 -10.52 11.39
C VAL A 269 -14.40 -10.05 11.86
N LEU A 270 -13.94 -8.91 11.36
CA LEU A 270 -12.67 -8.31 11.78
C LEU A 270 -12.66 -7.94 13.27
N LEU A 271 -13.73 -7.30 13.76
CA LEU A 271 -13.85 -6.95 15.17
C LEU A 271 -13.87 -8.18 16.08
N GLN A 272 -14.48 -9.28 15.63
CA GLN A 272 -14.47 -10.53 16.37
C GLN A 272 -13.05 -11.12 16.45
N ALA A 273 -12.33 -11.19 15.34
CA ALA A 273 -10.93 -11.66 15.33
C ALA A 273 -10.03 -10.81 16.25
N ILE A 274 -10.20 -9.49 16.23
CA ILE A 274 -9.48 -8.57 17.13
C ILE A 274 -9.80 -8.89 18.61
N ARG A 275 -11.07 -9.13 18.95
CA ARG A 275 -11.47 -9.46 20.31
C ARG A 275 -10.90 -10.80 20.77
N GLU A 276 -10.94 -11.81 19.91
CA GLU A 276 -10.38 -13.14 20.20
C GLU A 276 -8.88 -13.02 20.50
N ARG A 277 -8.14 -12.28 19.68
CA ARG A 277 -6.71 -11.99 19.88
C ARG A 277 -6.45 -11.23 21.18
N ALA A 278 -7.18 -10.14 21.43
CA ALA A 278 -7.04 -9.36 22.67
C ALA A 278 -7.38 -10.16 23.93
N SER A 279 -8.31 -11.12 23.83
CA SER A 279 -8.67 -12.02 24.93
C SER A 279 -7.61 -13.10 25.20
N ASN A 280 -6.88 -13.55 24.18
CA ASN A 280 -5.82 -14.54 24.33
C ASN A 280 -4.56 -13.97 24.97
N THR A 281 -4.30 -12.66 24.80
CA THR A 281 -3.14 -11.97 25.39
C THR A 281 -3.30 -11.72 26.90
N LYS A 282 -4.52 -11.66 27.42
CA LYS A 282 -4.79 -11.57 28.86
C LYS A 282 -5.09 -12.97 29.40
N THR A 283 -4.13 -13.52 30.15
CA THR A 283 -4.24 -14.73 30.97
C THR A 283 -5.65 -15.01 31.49
N ARG A 284 -6.08 -16.28 31.36
CA ARG A 284 -7.33 -16.94 31.84
C ARG A 284 -7.71 -16.63 33.29
N THR A 285 -7.99 -15.38 33.63
CA THR A 285 -8.49 -14.99 34.95
C THR A 285 -9.77 -14.18 34.80
N SER A 286 -10.83 -14.78 35.33
CA SER A 286 -12.16 -14.22 35.60
C SER A 286 -13.23 -14.33 34.49
N LYS A 287 -14.03 -15.40 34.66
CA LYS A 287 -15.50 -15.40 34.71
C LYS A 287 -16.25 -14.40 33.83
N ALA A 288 -16.96 -14.96 32.85
CA ALA A 288 -18.11 -14.43 32.12
C ALA A 288 -18.65 -13.10 32.66
N LYS A 289 -18.47 -12.01 31.90
CA LYS A 289 -19.17 -10.72 32.09
C LYS A 289 -19.00 -9.87 30.82
N LYS A 290 -20.08 -9.77 30.03
CA LYS A 290 -20.34 -8.81 28.94
C LYS A 290 -19.25 -8.69 27.85
N LEU A 291 -19.64 -8.79 26.57
CA LEU A 291 -18.71 -8.49 25.46
C LEU A 291 -18.11 -7.09 25.69
N PRO A 292 -16.77 -6.95 25.72
CA PRO A 292 -16.11 -5.67 25.98
C PRO A 292 -16.59 -4.63 24.96
N SER A 293 -16.78 -3.39 25.41
CA SER A 293 -17.18 -2.30 24.51
C SER A 293 -16.11 -2.10 23.44
N LEU A 294 -16.47 -1.46 22.33
CA LEU A 294 -15.51 -1.17 21.26
C LEU A 294 -14.31 -0.38 21.82
N GLU A 295 -14.57 0.61 22.67
CA GLU A 295 -13.57 1.46 23.30
C GLU A 295 -12.67 0.69 24.27
N GLU A 296 -13.22 -0.29 24.99
CA GLU A 296 -12.43 -1.17 25.85
C GLU A 296 -11.57 -2.15 25.05
N THR A 297 -12.09 -2.66 23.93
CA THR A 297 -11.34 -3.51 23.01
C THR A 297 -10.17 -2.72 22.42
N CYS A 298 -10.43 -1.54 21.84
CA CYS A 298 -9.42 -0.71 21.20
C CYS A 298 -8.34 -0.19 22.16
N ARG A 299 -8.66 0.02 23.45
CA ARG A 299 -7.66 0.40 24.46
C ARG A 299 -6.63 -0.69 24.75
N ASN A 300 -7.00 -1.95 24.54
CA ASN A 300 -6.15 -3.11 24.82
C ASN A 300 -5.61 -3.76 23.53
N THR A 301 -5.77 -3.10 22.39
CA THR A 301 -5.39 -3.60 21.07
C THR A 301 -4.36 -2.66 20.48
N SER A 302 -3.23 -3.18 20.02
CA SER A 302 -2.28 -2.42 19.22
C SER A 302 -2.70 -2.37 17.75
N TRP A 303 -2.23 -1.40 16.98
CA TRP A 303 -2.47 -1.38 15.54
C TRP A 303 -1.90 -2.63 14.86
N GLN A 304 -0.83 -3.20 15.41
CA GLN A 304 -0.27 -4.47 14.92
C GLN A 304 -1.27 -5.63 15.09
N ASP A 305 -1.99 -5.72 16.21
CA ASP A 305 -3.03 -6.73 16.41
C ASP A 305 -4.15 -6.61 15.38
N VAL A 306 -4.48 -5.38 14.94
CA VAL A 306 -5.47 -5.12 13.89
C VAL A 306 -4.95 -5.61 12.53
N ILE A 307 -3.67 -5.37 12.21
CA ILE A 307 -3.04 -5.87 10.98
C ILE A 307 -3.02 -7.40 10.97
N ASP A 308 -2.63 -8.01 12.08
CA ASP A 308 -2.53 -9.46 12.19
C ASP A 308 -3.91 -10.10 12.06
N SER A 309 -4.92 -9.53 12.73
CA SER A 309 -6.32 -9.97 12.61
C SER A 309 -6.88 -9.77 11.20
N ALA A 310 -6.55 -8.66 10.53
CA ALA A 310 -6.96 -8.44 9.14
C ALA A 310 -6.26 -9.41 8.17
N THR A 311 -5.00 -9.75 8.43
CA THR A 311 -4.25 -10.74 7.65
C THR A 311 -4.86 -12.13 7.84
N GLU A 312 -5.16 -12.49 9.08
CA GLU A 312 -5.83 -13.74 9.42
C GLU A 312 -7.19 -13.86 8.73
N VAL A 313 -8.06 -12.86 8.85
CA VAL A 313 -9.43 -12.92 8.29
C VAL A 313 -9.45 -12.79 6.76
N PHE A 314 -8.71 -11.84 6.19
CA PHE A 314 -8.84 -11.50 4.77
C PHE A 314 -7.86 -12.26 3.85
N VAL A 315 -6.73 -12.72 4.39
CA VAL A 315 -5.68 -13.38 3.58
C VAL A 315 -5.64 -14.87 3.89
N VAL A 316 -5.43 -15.24 5.15
CA VAL A 316 -5.26 -16.65 5.56
C VAL A 316 -6.60 -17.40 5.48
N ASN A 317 -7.63 -16.85 6.10
CA ASN A 317 -8.96 -17.46 6.16
C ASN A 317 -9.90 -16.94 5.06
N LYS A 318 -9.34 -16.50 3.92
CA LYS A 318 -10.10 -15.87 2.81
C LYS A 318 -11.31 -16.73 2.39
N THR A 319 -11.12 -18.04 2.26
CA THR A 319 -12.18 -18.97 1.83
C THR A 319 -13.32 -19.07 2.86
N GLN A 320 -13.00 -19.11 4.15
CA GLN A 320 -13.98 -19.14 5.23
C GLN A 320 -14.74 -17.81 5.35
N THR A 321 -14.03 -16.69 5.21
CA THR A 321 -14.63 -15.36 5.15
C THR A 321 -15.57 -15.20 3.95
N LEU A 322 -15.20 -15.75 2.78
CA LEU A 322 -16.09 -15.79 1.60
C LEU A 322 -17.35 -16.63 1.84
N GLN A 323 -17.23 -17.77 2.53
CA GLN A 323 -18.40 -18.57 2.91
C GLN A 323 -19.31 -17.82 3.87
N PHE A 324 -18.74 -17.13 4.86
CA PHE A 324 -19.51 -16.30 5.79
C PHE A 324 -20.23 -15.15 5.06
N LEU A 325 -19.55 -14.50 4.12
CA LEU A 325 -20.14 -13.45 3.28
C LEU A 325 -21.22 -13.94 2.31
N LYS A 326 -21.26 -15.23 1.97
CA LYS A 326 -22.34 -15.84 1.19
C LYS A 326 -23.58 -16.13 2.03
N GLN A 327 -23.41 -16.31 3.34
CA GLN A 327 -24.48 -16.66 4.28
C GLN A 327 -25.09 -15.45 5.01
N ALA A 328 -24.37 -14.32 5.02
CA ALA A 328 -24.76 -13.05 5.64
C ALA A 328 -25.54 -12.13 4.68
#